data_AF-A0ABC8SD27-F1
#
_entry.id   AF-A0ABC8SD27-F1
#
_cell.length_a   1.000
_cell.length_b   1.000
_cell.length_c   1.000
_cell.angle_alpha   90.00
_cell.angle_beta   90.00
_cell.angle_gamma   90.00
#
_symmetry.space_group_name_H-M   'P 1'
#
loop_
_entity.id
_entity.type
_entity.pdbx_description
1 polymer ?
#
loop_
_entity_poly.entity_id
_entity_poly.type
_entity_poly.pdbx_seq_one_letter_code
_entity_poly.pdbx_strand_id
1 'polypeptide(L)'
;MENGSPRWGFRGNDELNMASEITIRGMLNLLMRNLNEADHRTTIPLGHGDPSVFPCFRTTSVAEDAIADAVRSGKFNGYSSTVGILPARRGPGGLPFPLFCNITYMSRLELTQQNKGTQITL
;
A
#
# COMPACT_ATOMS: atom_id res chain seq x y z
N MET A 1 38.55 23.75 -14.20
CA MET A 1 37.93 23.97 -12.88
C MET A 1 36.48 23.55 -13.03
N GLU A 2 36.15 22.35 -12.55
CA GLU A 2 34.83 21.74 -12.76
C GLU A 2 33.83 22.28 -11.74
N ASN A 3 32.67 22.69 -12.24
CA ASN A 3 31.67 23.49 -11.55
C ASN A 3 30.79 22.60 -10.67
N GLY A 4 30.80 22.82 -9.36
CA GLY A 4 30.05 22.02 -8.39
C GLY A 4 28.54 22.07 -8.64
N SER A 5 27.92 20.90 -8.80
CA SER A 5 26.47 20.78 -8.99
C SER A 5 25.69 21.36 -7.80
N PRO A 6 24.60 22.11 -8.00
CA PRO A 6 23.82 22.69 -6.91
C PRO A 6 23.21 21.60 -6.04
N ARG A 7 23.53 21.61 -4.74
CA ARG A 7 22.89 20.73 -3.75
C ARG A 7 21.45 21.18 -3.54
N TRP A 8 20.49 20.29 -3.79
CA TRP A 8 19.08 20.51 -3.54
C TRP A 8 18.81 20.74 -2.04
N GLY A 9 18.10 21.82 -1.72
CA GLY A 9 17.85 22.30 -0.35
C GLY A 9 16.66 21.65 0.38
N PHE A 10 16.11 20.55 -0.15
CA PHE A 10 15.06 19.81 0.55
C PHE A 10 15.67 19.11 1.77
N ARG A 11 15.27 19.54 2.96
CA ARG A 11 15.59 18.86 4.22
C ARG A 11 14.30 18.39 4.87
N GLY A 12 14.32 17.17 5.40
CA GLY A 12 13.25 16.66 6.26
C GLY A 12 13.19 17.48 7.56
N ASN A 13 12.02 17.54 8.19
CA ASN A 13 11.90 18.14 9.52
C ASN A 13 12.50 17.19 10.56
N ASP A 14 13.51 17.66 11.29
CA ASP A 14 14.22 16.88 12.31
C ASP A 14 13.29 16.45 13.47
N GLU A 15 12.25 17.23 13.78
CA GLU A 15 11.24 16.85 14.78
C GLU A 15 10.40 15.64 14.31
N LEU A 16 10.06 15.57 13.02
CA LEU A 16 9.34 14.43 12.44
C LEU A 16 10.23 13.18 12.42
N ASN A 17 11.54 13.35 12.23
CA ASN A 17 12.49 12.25 12.29
C ASN A 17 12.58 11.66 13.70
N MET A 18 12.70 12.49 14.75
CA MET A 18 12.71 12.02 16.14
C MET A 18 11.37 11.39 16.55
N ALA A 19 10.25 11.98 16.15
CA ALA A 19 8.92 11.42 16.42
C ALA A 19 8.71 10.04 15.75
N SER A 20 9.40 9.77 14.63
CA SER A 20 9.31 8.48 13.93
C SER A 20 9.97 7.32 14.69
N GLU A 21 10.90 7.62 15.61
CA GLU A 21 11.62 6.61 16.40
C GLU A 21 10.71 5.94 17.45
N ILE A 22 9.74 6.67 18.01
CA ILE A 22 8.76 6.17 18.99
C ILE A 22 7.46 5.77 18.28
N THR A 23 7.56 4.86 17.31
CA THR A 23 6.39 4.29 16.61
C THR A 23 6.38 2.77 16.73
N ILE A 24 5.21 2.15 16.57
CA ILE A 24 5.09 0.68 16.54
C ILE A 24 6.02 0.09 15.46
N ARG A 25 6.12 0.76 14.29
CA ARG A 25 7.06 0.37 13.23
C ARG A 25 8.51 0.57 13.64
N GLY A 26 8.86 1.67 14.31
CA GLY A 26 10.21 1.92 14.82
C GLY A 26 10.66 0.87 15.82
N MET A 27 9.80 0.53 16.79
CA MET A 27 10.07 -0.53 17.77
C MET A 27 10.18 -1.91 17.13
N LEU A 28 9.31 -2.24 16.17
CA LEU A 28 9.40 -3.49 15.40
C LEU A 28 10.74 -3.57 14.66
N ASN A 29 11.16 -2.51 13.98
CA ASN A 29 12.43 -2.46 13.26
C ASN A 29 13.63 -2.62 14.21
N LEU A 30 13.57 -2.01 15.40
CA LEU A 30 14.59 -2.19 16.43
C LEU A 30 14.69 -3.66 16.86
N LEU A 31 13.56 -4.31 17.14
CA LEU A 31 13.55 -5.73 17.51
C LEU A 31 14.13 -6.61 16.39
N MET A 32 13.71 -6.39 15.15
CA MET A 32 14.19 -7.14 13.98
C MET A 32 15.70 -6.99 13.77
N ARG A 33 16.28 -5.81 14.03
CA ARG A 33 17.73 -5.58 13.93
C ARG A 33 18.54 -6.27 15.04
N ASN A 34 17.92 -6.62 16.16
CA ASN A 34 18.59 -7.26 17.29
C ASN A 34 18.36 -8.78 17.32
N LEU A 35 17.75 -9.36 16.29
CA LEU A 35 17.61 -10.82 16.17
C LEU A 35 18.97 -11.46 15.90
N ASN A 36 19.21 -12.60 16.54
CA ASN A 36 20.42 -13.38 16.32
C ASN A 36 20.37 -14.11 14.98
N GLU A 37 21.29 -13.80 14.07
CA GLU A 37 21.37 -14.46 12.75
C GLU A 37 21.69 -15.97 12.84
N ALA A 38 22.29 -16.42 13.95
CA ALA A 38 22.56 -17.83 14.20
C ALA A 38 21.37 -18.61 14.78
N ASP A 39 20.26 -17.93 15.12
CA ASP A 39 19.02 -18.61 15.53
C ASP A 39 18.19 -18.98 14.29
N HIS A 40 17.85 -20.26 14.17
CA HIS A 40 17.07 -20.79 13.04
C HIS A 40 15.55 -20.82 13.30
N ARG A 41 15.10 -20.32 14.45
CA ARG A 41 13.65 -20.23 14.72
C ARG A 41 12.99 -19.23 13.78
N THR A 42 11.86 -19.65 13.22
CA THR A 42 11.04 -18.78 12.38
C THR A 42 10.49 -17.61 13.19
N THR A 43 10.76 -16.38 12.75
CA THR A 43 10.17 -15.18 13.36
C THR A 43 8.71 -15.03 12.93
N ILE A 44 7.80 -14.83 13.90
CA ILE A 44 6.38 -14.61 13.63
C ILE A 44 6.12 -13.08 13.57
N PRO A 45 5.74 -12.52 12.41
CA PRO A 45 5.58 -11.07 12.26
C PRO A 45 4.22 -10.60 12.80
N LEU A 46 4.13 -10.33 14.10
CA LEU A 46 2.89 -9.85 14.75
C LEU A 46 2.59 -8.36 14.49
N GLY A 47 3.55 -7.60 13.97
CA GLY A 47 3.41 -6.17 13.69
C GLY A 47 2.93 -5.83 12.27
N HIS A 48 2.51 -6.82 11.49
CA HIS A 48 1.95 -6.58 10.15
C HIS A 48 0.50 -6.11 10.25
N GLY A 49 0.24 -4.87 9.86
CA GLY A 49 -1.12 -4.31 9.78
C GLY A 49 -1.83 -4.61 8.46
N ASP A 50 -1.13 -5.18 7.48
CA ASP A 50 -1.70 -5.56 6.19
C ASP A 50 -2.02 -7.07 6.21
N PRO A 51 -3.32 -7.46 6.18
CA PRO A 51 -3.72 -8.86 6.19
C PRO A 51 -3.38 -9.58 4.88
N SER A 52 -3.21 -8.86 3.76
CA SER A 52 -2.98 -9.48 2.44
C SER A 52 -1.67 -10.27 2.33
N VAL A 53 -0.73 -10.03 3.25
CA VAL A 53 0.53 -10.75 3.35
C VAL A 53 0.33 -12.23 3.68
N PHE A 54 -0.78 -12.59 4.36
CA PHE A 54 -1.08 -13.98 4.65
C PHE A 54 -2.01 -14.55 3.57
N PRO A 55 -1.64 -15.69 2.93
CA PRO A 55 -2.44 -16.29 1.87
C PRO A 55 -3.88 -16.67 2.26
N CYS A 56 -4.17 -16.76 3.55
CA CYS A 56 -5.50 -17.05 4.08
C CYS A 56 -6.46 -15.85 4.04
N PHE A 57 -5.96 -14.62 3.93
CA PHE A 57 -6.79 -13.43 3.73
C PHE A 57 -6.86 -13.10 2.24
N ARG A 58 -7.70 -13.85 1.52
CA ARG A 58 -8.04 -13.55 0.12
C ARG A 58 -9.30 -12.70 0.04
N THR A 59 -9.33 -11.84 -0.97
CA THR A 59 -10.57 -11.16 -1.35
C THR A 59 -11.64 -12.19 -1.74
N THR A 60 -12.91 -11.84 -1.58
CA THR A 60 -14.01 -12.70 -2.02
C THR A 60 -14.12 -12.67 -3.54
N SER A 61 -14.48 -13.80 -4.16
CA SER A 61 -14.67 -13.89 -5.62
C SER A 61 -15.71 -12.88 -6.12
N VAL A 62 -16.73 -12.57 -5.30
CA VAL A 62 -17.75 -11.55 -5.60
C VAL A 62 -17.12 -10.17 -5.85
N ALA A 63 -16.07 -9.83 -5.11
CA ALA A 63 -15.38 -8.56 -5.29
C ALA A 63 -14.52 -8.57 -6.55
N GLU A 64 -13.89 -9.71 -6.88
CA GLU A 64 -13.11 -9.87 -8.11
C GLU A 64 -14.00 -9.74 -9.35
N ASP A 65 -15.16 -10.41 -9.35
CA ASP A 65 -16.14 -10.35 -10.43
C ASP A 65 -16.70 -8.93 -10.60
N ALA A 66 -17.02 -8.25 -9.50
CA ALA A 66 -17.49 -6.86 -9.53
C ALA A 66 -16.45 -5.90 -10.14
N ILE A 67 -15.16 -6.11 -9.85
CA ILE A 67 -14.06 -5.34 -10.47
C ILE A 67 -14.00 -5.64 -11.98
N ALA A 68 -14.05 -6.92 -12.36
CA ALA A 68 -14.01 -7.31 -13.77
C ALA A 68 -15.17 -6.70 -14.57
N ASP A 69 -16.38 -6.72 -14.01
CA ASP A 69 -17.57 -6.14 -14.61
C ASP A 69 -17.50 -4.61 -14.68
N ALA A 70 -16.99 -3.95 -13.63
CA ALA A 70 -16.76 -2.52 -13.64
C ALA A 70 -15.80 -2.10 -14.77
N VAL A 71 -14.68 -2.83 -14.93
CA VAL A 71 -13.69 -2.60 -15.99
C VAL A 71 -14.30 -2.84 -17.37
N ARG A 72 -14.96 -3.99 -17.58
CA ARG A 72 -15.61 -4.33 -18.86
C ARG A 72 -16.71 -3.36 -19.24
N SER A 73 -17.41 -2.79 -18.26
CA SER A 73 -18.51 -1.85 -18.53
C SER A 73 -18.06 -0.52 -19.11
N GLY A 74 -16.80 -0.09 -18.87
CA GLY A 74 -16.28 1.22 -19.25
C GLY A 74 -16.98 2.42 -18.58
N LYS A 75 -17.94 2.19 -17.68
CA LYS A 75 -18.79 3.24 -17.09
C LYS A 75 -18.10 4.03 -15.96
N PHE A 76 -17.02 3.50 -15.41
CA PHE A 76 -16.38 4.02 -14.20
C PHE A 76 -14.96 4.57 -14.43
N ASN A 77 -14.63 4.91 -15.69
CA ASN A 77 -13.29 5.37 -16.07
C ASN A 77 -13.08 6.90 -15.89
N GLY A 78 -14.14 7.64 -15.57
CA GLY A 78 -14.09 9.10 -15.37
C GLY A 78 -13.79 9.51 -13.93
N TYR A 79 -13.59 10.82 -13.72
CA TYR A 79 -13.48 11.37 -12.38
C TYR A 79 -14.80 11.20 -11.61
N SER A 80 -14.70 10.67 -10.39
CA SER A 80 -15.82 10.66 -9.44
C SER A 80 -16.02 12.04 -8.81
N SER A 81 -17.21 12.30 -8.27
CA SER A 81 -17.41 13.41 -7.34
C SER A 81 -16.51 13.24 -6.10
N THR A 82 -16.22 14.35 -5.40
CA THR A 82 -15.39 14.36 -4.18
C THR A 82 -15.85 13.38 -3.10
N VAL A 83 -17.16 13.10 -3.06
CA VAL A 83 -17.78 12.20 -2.09
C VAL A 83 -17.99 10.78 -2.62
N GLY A 84 -17.49 10.45 -3.81
CA GLY A 84 -17.73 9.16 -4.45
C GLY A 84 -19.02 9.12 -5.28
N ILE A 85 -19.27 8.00 -5.96
CA ILE A 85 -20.49 7.79 -6.76
C ILE A 85 -21.71 7.55 -5.86
N LEU A 86 -22.87 8.10 -6.24
CA LEU A 86 -24.10 8.00 -5.46
C LEU A 86 -24.55 6.55 -5.18
N PRO A 87 -24.44 5.59 -6.13
CA PRO A 87 -24.79 4.19 -5.86
C PRO A 87 -23.94 3.55 -4.76
N ALA A 88 -22.64 3.87 -4.68
CA ALA A 88 -21.76 3.37 -3.62
C ALA A 88 -22.10 3.96 -2.24
N ARG A 89 -22.65 5.18 -2.20
CA ARG A 89 -23.04 5.85 -0.94
C ARG A 89 -24.41 5.47 -0.40
N ARG A 90 -25.35 5.11 -1.27
CA ARG A 90 -26.76 4.81 -0.91
C ARG A 90 -27.02 3.32 -0.65
N GLY A 91 -25.99 2.49 -0.54
CA GLY A 91 -26.13 1.05 -0.38
C GLY A 91 -27.08 0.67 0.77
N PRO A 92 -28.16 -0.09 0.51
CA PRO A 92 -29.00 -0.66 1.55
C PRO A 92 -28.39 -1.96 2.09
N GLY A 93 -28.78 -2.36 3.30
CA GLY A 93 -28.66 -3.76 3.74
C GLY A 93 -29.51 -4.69 2.86
N GLY A 94 -28.99 -5.06 1.68
CA GLY A 94 -29.61 -6.02 0.77
C GLY A 94 -29.16 -5.86 -0.69
N LEU A 95 -28.29 -6.79 -1.13
CA LEU A 95 -27.81 -7.08 -2.50
C LEU A 95 -26.55 -6.34 -3.01
N PRO A 96 -25.74 -7.01 -3.85
CA PRO A 96 -24.31 -7.13 -3.61
C PRO A 96 -23.53 -5.96 -4.21
N PHE A 97 -22.91 -5.20 -3.31
CA PHE A 97 -21.61 -4.53 -3.43
C PHE A 97 -21.24 -3.88 -4.78
N PRO A 98 -21.12 -2.54 -4.78
CA PRO A 98 -19.97 -1.87 -5.38
C PRO A 98 -19.19 -1.15 -4.28
N LEU A 99 -18.74 -1.90 -3.27
CA LEU A 99 -17.66 -1.46 -2.39
C LEU A 99 -16.37 -1.70 -3.17
N PHE A 100 -15.96 -0.72 -3.98
CA PHE A 100 -14.58 -0.33 -4.29
C PHE A 100 -14.62 0.71 -5.41
N CYS A 101 -14.88 1.97 -5.05
CA CYS A 101 -14.71 3.09 -5.96
C CYS A 101 -13.30 3.69 -5.77
N ASN A 102 -12.29 3.02 -6.31
CA ASN A 102 -11.06 3.61 -6.89
C ASN A 102 -10.14 2.49 -7.42
N ILE A 103 -10.49 1.89 -8.57
CA ILE A 103 -9.60 0.94 -9.27
C ILE A 103 -8.26 1.64 -9.63
N THR A 104 -8.28 2.96 -9.83
CA THR A 104 -7.12 3.77 -10.21
C THR A 104 -6.03 3.87 -9.12
N TYR A 105 -6.34 3.61 -7.84
CA TYR A 105 -5.33 3.73 -6.77
C TYR A 105 -4.56 2.42 -6.53
N MET A 106 -5.15 1.25 -6.84
CA MET A 106 -4.50 -0.04 -6.63
C MET A 106 -3.47 -0.39 -7.71
N SER A 107 -3.74 -0.05 -8.99
CA SER A 107 -2.79 -0.31 -10.08
C SER A 107 -1.47 0.47 -9.94
N ARG A 108 -1.49 1.63 -9.26
CA ARG A 108 -0.27 2.44 -9.06
C ARG A 108 0.58 2.00 -7.86
N LEU A 109 0.01 1.25 -6.92
CA LEU A 109 0.75 0.69 -5.79
C LEU A 109 1.45 -0.63 -6.17
N GLU A 110 0.84 -1.49 -6.97
CA GLU A 110 1.50 -2.72 -7.44
C GLU A 110 2.70 -2.44 -8.36
N LEU A 111 2.58 -1.44 -9.25
CA LEU A 111 3.70 -1.03 -10.12
C LEU A 111 4.90 -0.44 -9.37
N THR A 112 4.68 0.14 -8.18
CA THR A 112 5.79 0.69 -7.36
C THR A 112 6.46 -0.38 -6.49
N GLN A 113 5.76 -1.48 -6.19
CA GLN A 113 6.37 -2.62 -5.49
C GLN A 113 7.11 -3.56 -6.43
N GLN A 114 6.63 -3.73 -7.66
CA GLN A 114 7.29 -4.60 -8.65
C GLN A 114 8.60 -3.99 -9.20
N ASN A 115 8.76 -2.66 -9.15
CA ASN A 115 9.97 -1.94 -9.57
C ASN A 115 11.08 -1.84 -8.50
N LYS A 116 10.84 -2.32 -7.26
CA LYS A 116 11.88 -2.35 -6.22
C LYS A 116 12.70 -3.66 -6.21
N GLY A 117 12.36 -4.62 -7.07
CA GLY A 117 13.04 -5.91 -7.19
C GLY A 117 14.02 -6.05 -8.35
N THR A 118 14.10 -5.08 -9.26
CA THR A 118 15.04 -5.15 -10.39
C THR A 118 16.32 -4.39 -10.03
N GLN A 119 17.31 -5.13 -9.56
CA GLN A 119 18.70 -4.69 -9.54
C GLN A 119 19.08 -4.16 -10.93
N ILE A 120 19.29 -2.85 -11.04
CA ILE A 120 19.96 -2.25 -12.18
C ILE A 120 21.46 -2.49 -11.96
N THR A 121 21.96 -3.56 -12.56
CA THR A 121 23.40 -3.72 -12.80
C THR A 121 23.78 -2.75 -13.93
N LEU A 122 24.55 -1.72 -13.59
CA LEU A 122 25.47 -1.04 -14.50
C LEU A 122 26.89 -1.52 -14.18
#